data_AF-A0A350T4T1-F1
#
_entry.id   AF-A0A350T4T1-F1
#
_cell.length_a   1.000
_cell.length_b   1.000
_cell.length_c   1.000
_cell.angle_alpha   90.00
_cell.angle_beta   90.00
_cell.angle_gamma   90.00
#
_symmetry.space_group_name_H-M   'P 1'
#
loop_
_entity.id
_entity.type
_entity.pdbx_description
1 polymer ?
#
loop_
_entity_poly.entity_id
_entity_poly.type
_entity_poly.pdbx_seq_one_letter_code
_entity_poly.pdbx_strand_id
1 'polypeptide(L)'
;MILRRIFQRRTEAQPELEEGLKKTRRGIFADITALFDRSDIDEELFEDLEALLIQADLGVDTTMDVVEALREDIRRERITDPAIARTYLRDEMVKLLENATKNRKVKIFQRGVPFVILVVGVNGTGKTTTIAKLANFHKSRGRNVMLVAGDTFRAAAIDQLKVWGERVNVPVIAHGPGADPGAVVFDGMQAAHNRNVDILIVDTAGRLHTK
;
A
#
# COMPACT_ATOMS: atom_id res chain seq x y z
N MET A 1 -12.14 -10.06 26.33
CA MET A 1 -13.36 -10.43 25.55
C MET A 1 -13.67 -9.46 24.39
N ILE A 2 -13.18 -8.22 24.41
CA ILE A 2 -13.47 -7.20 23.36
C ILE A 2 -12.57 -7.35 22.11
N LEU A 3 -11.29 -7.73 22.28
CA LEU A 3 -10.35 -7.98 21.16
C LEU A 3 -10.80 -9.13 20.24
N ARG A 4 -11.38 -10.21 20.80
CA ARG A 4 -11.93 -11.34 20.01
C ARG A 4 -13.08 -10.96 19.07
N ARG A 5 -13.80 -9.86 19.35
CA ARG A 5 -14.93 -9.39 18.52
C ARG A 5 -14.49 -8.58 17.30
N ILE A 6 -13.29 -7.98 17.32
CA ILE A 6 -12.77 -7.18 16.20
C ILE A 6 -12.15 -8.09 15.13
N PHE A 7 -11.47 -9.17 15.55
CA PHE A 7 -10.91 -10.19 14.64
C PHE A 7 -11.93 -11.21 14.12
N GLN A 8 -13.23 -11.05 14.43
CA GLN A 8 -14.32 -11.89 13.93
C GLN A 8 -14.92 -11.40 12.60
N ARG A 9 -14.26 -10.47 11.88
CA ARG A 9 -14.42 -10.49 10.42
C ARG A 9 -13.80 -11.80 9.96
N ARG A 10 -14.64 -12.75 9.51
CA ARG A 10 -14.17 -13.86 8.67
C ARG A 10 -13.30 -13.25 7.58
N THR A 11 -11.99 -13.34 7.72
CA THR A 11 -11.06 -13.13 6.62
C THR A 11 -11.36 -14.26 5.67
N GLU A 12 -12.23 -14.01 4.69
CA GLU A 12 -12.24 -14.84 3.50
C GLU A 12 -10.79 -14.92 3.01
N ALA A 13 -10.32 -16.14 2.76
CA ALA A 13 -8.97 -16.34 2.25
C ALA A 13 -8.81 -15.47 1.00
N GLN A 14 -7.79 -14.62 1.00
CA GLN A 14 -7.45 -13.78 -0.15
C GLN A 14 -6.28 -14.45 -0.85
N PRO A 15 -6.52 -15.38 -1.80
CA PRO A 15 -5.47 -16.21 -2.38
C PRO A 15 -4.41 -15.37 -3.09
N GLU A 16 -4.77 -14.23 -3.70
CA GLU A 16 -3.78 -13.35 -4.31
C GLU A 16 -2.88 -12.66 -3.27
N LEU A 17 -3.45 -12.30 -2.11
CA LEU A 17 -2.68 -11.69 -1.02
C LEU A 17 -1.75 -12.74 -0.39
N GLU A 18 -2.25 -13.95 -0.14
CA GLU A 18 -1.46 -15.05 0.40
C GLU A 18 -0.30 -15.44 -0.53
N GLU A 19 -0.56 -15.54 -1.84
CA GLU A 19 0.48 -15.85 -2.82
C GLU A 19 1.49 -14.69 -2.94
N GLY A 20 1.02 -13.43 -2.91
CA GLY A 20 1.89 -12.25 -2.94
C GLY A 20 2.83 -12.17 -1.74
N LEU A 21 2.38 -12.60 -0.55
CA LEU A 21 3.16 -12.58 0.70
C LEU A 21 3.96 -13.87 0.95
N LYS A 22 3.84 -14.87 0.08
CA LYS A 22 4.43 -16.21 0.27
C LYS A 22 5.93 -16.20 0.51
N LYS A 23 6.68 -15.35 -0.18
CA LYS A 23 8.15 -15.24 0.01
C LYS A 23 8.48 -14.70 1.40
N THR A 24 7.85 -13.60 1.80
CA THR A 24 8.01 -13.00 3.14
C THR A 24 7.60 -13.99 4.24
N ARG A 25 6.50 -14.72 4.06
CA ARG A 25 6.02 -15.72 5.02
C ARG A 25 6.97 -16.91 5.17
N ARG A 26 7.61 -17.36 4.08
CA ARG A 26 8.53 -18.51 4.08
C ARG A 26 9.94 -18.19 4.58
N GLY A 27 10.37 -16.93 4.49
CA GLY A 27 11.65 -16.49 5.05
C GLY A 27 11.45 -15.96 6.46
N ILE A 28 11.38 -14.63 6.58
CA ILE A 28 11.33 -13.87 7.84
C ILE A 28 10.38 -14.46 8.90
N PHE A 29 9.12 -14.75 8.56
CA PHE A 29 8.16 -15.23 9.56
C PHE A 29 8.43 -16.67 10.02
N ALA A 30 9.08 -17.49 9.19
CA ALA A 30 9.54 -18.81 9.59
C ALA A 30 10.71 -18.69 10.56
N ASP A 31 11.64 -17.75 10.32
CA ASP A 31 12.78 -17.51 11.20
C ASP A 31 12.35 -16.97 12.57
N ILE A 32 11.41 -16.01 12.59
CA ILE A 32 10.81 -15.52 13.84
C ILE A 32 10.08 -16.65 14.57
N THR A 33 9.34 -17.49 13.85
CA THR A 33 8.66 -18.65 14.46
C THR A 33 9.67 -19.60 15.11
N ALA A 34 10.74 -19.94 14.40
CA ALA A 34 11.77 -20.83 14.89
C ALA A 34 12.52 -20.26 16.11
N LEU A 35 12.69 -18.93 16.17
CA LEU A 35 13.26 -18.24 17.32
C LEU A 35 12.39 -18.44 18.58
N PHE A 36 11.09 -18.18 18.49
CA PHE A 36 10.19 -18.39 19.64
C PHE A 36 10.02 -19.88 20.00
N ASP A 37 10.15 -20.81 19.06
CA ASP A 37 10.01 -22.25 19.35
C ASP A 37 11.23 -22.84 20.09
N ARG A 38 12.39 -22.16 20.07
CA ARG A 38 13.67 -22.68 20.62
C ARG A 38 14.23 -21.90 21.81
N SER A 39 13.72 -20.71 22.09
CA SER A 39 14.28 -19.79 23.07
C SER A 39 13.33 -19.57 24.24
N ASP A 40 13.89 -19.40 25.44
CA ASP A 40 13.17 -18.89 26.60
C ASP A 40 12.90 -17.39 26.44
N ILE A 41 11.99 -16.85 27.26
CA ILE A 41 11.72 -15.40 27.26
C ILE A 41 12.78 -14.70 28.10
N ASP A 42 13.90 -14.36 27.46
CA ASP A 42 15.04 -13.66 28.04
C ASP A 42 15.53 -12.50 27.15
N GLU A 43 16.62 -11.86 27.55
CA GLU A 43 17.18 -10.72 26.80
C GLU A 43 17.70 -11.14 25.40
N GLU A 44 18.27 -12.35 25.29
CA GLU A 44 18.80 -12.89 24.03
C GLU A 44 17.67 -13.06 23.00
N LEU A 45 16.50 -13.56 23.41
CA LEU A 45 15.31 -13.62 22.55
C LEU A 45 14.96 -12.25 21.95
N PHE A 46 14.99 -11.18 22.75
CA PHE A 46 14.61 -9.85 22.28
C PHE A 46 15.66 -9.24 21.35
N GLU A 47 16.95 -9.45 21.62
CA GLU A 47 18.05 -9.01 20.75
C GLU A 47 17.97 -9.71 19.37
N ASP A 48 17.77 -11.03 19.36
CA ASP A 48 17.60 -11.80 18.13
C ASP A 48 16.34 -11.37 17.36
N LEU A 49 15.24 -11.12 18.08
CA LEU A 49 14.00 -10.65 17.46
C LEU A 49 14.19 -9.28 16.79
N GLU A 50 14.87 -8.35 17.45
CA GLU A 50 15.18 -7.04 16.89
C GLU A 50 15.99 -7.16 15.59
N ALA A 51 17.06 -7.97 15.61
CA ALA A 51 17.88 -8.21 14.42
C ALA A 51 17.06 -8.78 13.24
N LEU A 52 16.19 -9.75 13.51
CA LEU A 52 15.32 -10.35 12.49
C LEU A 52 14.32 -9.34 11.90
N LEU A 53 13.72 -8.49 12.73
CA LEU A 53 12.76 -7.48 12.28
C LEU A 53 13.43 -6.37 11.46
N ILE A 54 14.66 -5.98 11.82
CA ILE A 54 15.46 -5.04 11.02
C ILE A 54 15.83 -5.66 9.67
N GLN A 55 16.29 -6.91 9.67
CA GLN A 55 16.58 -7.66 8.44
C GLN A 55 15.34 -7.84 7.54
N ALA A 56 14.15 -7.77 8.13
CA ALA A 56 12.86 -7.82 7.44
C ALA A 56 12.40 -6.48 6.84
N ASP A 57 13.28 -5.47 6.77
CA ASP A 57 12.99 -4.11 6.28
C ASP A 57 11.93 -3.36 7.12
N LEU A 58 11.75 -3.70 8.40
CA LEU A 58 10.82 -2.98 9.27
C LEU A 58 11.35 -1.58 9.66
N GLY A 59 12.67 -1.40 9.63
CA GLY A 59 13.35 -0.19 10.07
C GLY A 59 13.61 -0.16 11.58
N VAL A 60 14.62 0.60 11.98
CA VAL A 60 15.14 0.62 13.37
C VAL A 60 14.08 1.16 14.34
N ASP A 61 13.55 2.35 14.09
CA ASP A 61 12.56 3.00 14.96
C ASP A 61 11.31 2.14 15.19
N THR A 62 10.74 1.60 14.12
CA THR A 62 9.55 0.74 14.20
C THR A 62 9.83 -0.58 14.92
N THR A 63 11.04 -1.14 14.73
CA THR A 63 11.42 -2.37 15.43
C THR A 63 11.54 -2.13 16.93
N MET A 64 12.22 -1.07 17.34
CA MET A 64 12.37 -0.71 18.76
C MET A 64 10.99 -0.49 19.42
N ASP A 65 10.09 0.24 18.77
CA ASP A 65 8.72 0.46 19.26
C ASP A 65 7.96 -0.85 19.47
N VAL A 66 8.06 -1.79 18.52
CA VAL A 66 7.36 -3.09 18.59
C VAL A 66 7.96 -3.99 19.66
N VAL A 67 9.30 -4.05 19.77
CA VAL A 67 9.99 -4.90 20.76
C VAL A 67 9.75 -4.40 22.17
N GLU A 68 9.81 -3.08 22.41
CA GLU A 68 9.54 -2.52 23.74
C GLU A 68 8.07 -2.73 24.16
N ALA A 69 7.12 -2.49 23.25
CA ALA A 69 5.71 -2.78 23.52
C ALA A 69 5.47 -4.26 23.86
N LEU A 70 6.15 -5.18 23.16
CA LEU A 70 6.12 -6.61 23.48
C LEU A 70 6.69 -6.91 24.87
N ARG A 71 7.84 -6.32 25.23
CA ARG A 71 8.45 -6.48 26.56
C ARG A 71 7.51 -6.02 27.67
N GLU A 72 6.85 -4.88 27.49
CA GLU A 72 5.86 -4.36 28.44
C GLU A 72 4.66 -5.30 28.59
N ASP A 73 4.13 -5.81 27.49
CA ASP A 73 2.99 -6.74 27.47
C ASP A 73 3.33 -8.07 28.16
N ILE A 74 4.50 -8.65 27.87
CA ILE A 74 5.01 -9.86 28.52
C ILE A 74 5.14 -9.66 30.04
N ARG A 75 5.72 -8.54 30.47
CA ARG A 75 5.90 -8.20 31.88
C ARG A 75 4.56 -8.01 32.59
N ARG A 76 3.64 -7.27 31.97
CA ARG A 76 2.32 -6.93 32.53
C ARG A 76 1.44 -8.17 32.68
N GLU A 77 1.41 -9.02 31.66
CA GLU A 77 0.55 -10.21 31.62
C GLU A 77 1.25 -11.46 32.19
N ARG A 78 2.51 -11.33 32.62
CA ARG A 78 3.37 -12.40 33.19
C ARG A 78 3.46 -13.61 32.27
N ILE A 79 3.73 -13.36 30.99
CA ILE A 79 3.83 -14.40 29.98
C ILE A 79 5.15 -15.13 30.16
N THR A 80 5.09 -16.45 30.29
CA THR A 80 6.26 -17.33 30.37
C THR A 80 6.36 -18.31 29.20
N ASP A 81 5.32 -18.42 28.38
CA ASP A 81 5.27 -19.31 27.21
C ASP A 81 5.66 -18.52 25.94
N PRO A 82 6.79 -18.86 25.29
CA PRO A 82 7.21 -18.22 24.04
C PRO A 82 6.17 -18.28 22.92
N ALA A 83 5.36 -19.34 22.84
CA ALA A 83 4.30 -19.44 21.85
C ALA A 83 3.21 -18.39 22.09
N ILE A 84 2.92 -18.08 23.36
CA ILE A 84 2.02 -16.98 23.74
C ILE A 84 2.68 -15.64 23.43
N ALA A 85 3.96 -15.43 23.76
CA ALA A 85 4.68 -14.20 23.44
C ALA A 85 4.66 -13.88 21.93
N ARG A 86 4.82 -14.89 21.07
CA ARG A 86 4.67 -14.72 19.60
C ARG A 86 3.28 -14.21 19.20
N THR A 87 2.22 -14.60 19.89
CA THR A 87 0.87 -14.06 19.60
C THR A 87 0.74 -12.59 19.98
N TYR A 88 1.41 -12.16 21.06
CA TYR A 88 1.48 -10.75 21.44
C TYR A 88 2.29 -9.92 20.44
N LEU A 89 3.41 -10.45 19.92
CA LEU A 89 4.16 -9.80 18.84
C LEU A 89 3.25 -9.51 17.63
N ARG A 90 2.48 -10.52 17.20
CA ARG A 90 1.51 -10.35 16.12
C ARG A 90 0.50 -9.25 16.45
N ASP A 91 -0.02 -9.24 17.67
CA ASP A 91 -1.02 -8.25 18.08
C ASP A 91 -0.42 -6.83 18.13
N GLU A 92 0.82 -6.65 18.55
CA GLU A 92 1.54 -5.36 18.47
C GLU A 92 1.71 -4.87 17.03
N MET A 93 2.14 -5.76 16.12
CA MET A 93 2.24 -5.42 14.70
C MET A 93 0.87 -5.02 14.11
N VAL A 94 -0.22 -5.67 14.52
CA VAL A 94 -1.57 -5.29 14.09
C VAL A 94 -1.97 -3.93 14.67
N LYS A 95 -1.74 -3.68 15.97
CA LYS A 95 -2.02 -2.39 16.61
C LYS A 95 -1.31 -1.24 15.89
N LEU A 96 -0.06 -1.44 15.48
CA LEU A 96 0.72 -0.46 14.72
C LEU A 96 0.02 -0.09 13.41
N LEU A 97 -0.41 -1.08 12.63
CA LEU A 97 -1.13 -0.89 11.37
C LEU A 97 -2.51 -0.24 11.57
N GLU A 98 -3.24 -0.64 12.62
CA GLU A 98 -4.53 -0.04 12.97
C GLU A 98 -4.37 1.44 13.35
N ASN A 99 -3.36 1.78 14.15
CA ASN A 99 -3.07 3.16 14.53
C ASN A 99 -2.69 4.03 13.32
N ALA A 100 -1.87 3.50 12.40
CA ALA A 100 -1.49 4.18 11.17
C ALA A 100 -2.70 4.47 10.24
N THR A 101 -3.77 3.68 10.35
CA THR A 101 -4.96 3.77 9.49
C THR A 101 -6.17 4.41 10.17
N LYS A 102 -6.16 4.57 11.51
CA LYS A 102 -7.29 5.04 12.34
C LYS A 102 -8.00 6.29 11.82
N ASN A 103 -7.25 7.25 11.28
CA ASN A 103 -7.78 8.52 10.77
C ASN A 103 -7.75 8.63 9.23
N ARG A 104 -7.38 7.56 8.53
CA ARG A 104 -7.24 7.53 7.06
C ARG A 104 -8.39 6.75 6.43
N LYS A 105 -9.51 7.42 6.17
CA LYS A 105 -10.57 6.83 5.34
C LYS A 105 -10.06 6.69 3.91
N VAL A 106 -10.07 5.46 3.37
CA VAL A 106 -9.72 5.21 1.96
C VAL A 106 -10.77 5.90 1.07
N LYS A 107 -10.38 7.03 0.46
CA LYS A 107 -11.29 7.90 -0.31
C LYS A 107 -11.65 7.36 -1.70
N ILE A 108 -11.13 6.21 -2.11
CA ILE A 108 -11.36 5.66 -3.46
C ILE A 108 -12.84 5.38 -3.76
N PHE A 109 -13.69 5.26 -2.74
CA PHE A 109 -15.13 5.05 -2.91
C PHE A 109 -15.96 6.33 -2.90
N GLN A 110 -15.35 7.51 -2.68
CA GLN A 110 -16.07 8.78 -2.63
C GLN A 110 -16.83 9.03 -3.94
N ARG A 111 -17.96 9.72 -3.80
CA ARG A 111 -18.81 10.19 -4.89
C ARG A 111 -18.67 11.70 -4.99
N GLY A 112 -18.59 12.22 -6.21
CA GLY A 112 -18.31 13.60 -6.57
C GLY A 112 -17.72 13.56 -7.96
N VAL A 113 -18.28 14.32 -8.90
CA VAL A 113 -18.04 14.11 -10.34
C VAL A 113 -17.21 15.28 -10.89
N PRO A 114 -15.96 15.07 -11.34
CA PRO A 114 -15.14 13.85 -11.20
C PRO A 114 -14.41 13.77 -9.85
N PHE A 115 -14.23 12.54 -9.33
CA PHE A 115 -13.30 12.27 -8.22
C PHE A 115 -11.90 12.09 -8.80
N VAL A 116 -10.98 12.95 -8.38
CA VAL A 116 -9.64 13.06 -8.97
C VAL A 116 -8.60 12.30 -8.15
N ILE A 117 -7.87 11.41 -8.80
CA ILE A 117 -6.74 10.66 -8.22
C ILE A 117 -5.46 11.13 -8.90
N LEU A 118 -4.64 11.89 -8.17
CA LEU A 118 -3.29 12.27 -8.60
C LEU A 118 -2.29 11.21 -8.14
N VAL A 119 -1.66 10.52 -9.09
CA VAL A 119 -0.71 9.45 -8.78
C VAL A 119 0.72 9.97 -8.82
N VAL A 120 1.33 10.10 -7.65
CA VAL A 120 2.70 10.60 -7.47
C VAL A 120 3.66 9.51 -7.03
N GLY A 121 4.96 9.76 -7.22
CA GLY A 121 6.04 8.85 -6.82
C GLY A 121 7.16 8.83 -7.84
N VAL A 122 8.24 8.12 -7.54
CA VAL A 122 9.47 8.19 -8.33
C VAL A 122 9.40 7.31 -9.58
N ASN A 123 10.29 7.50 -10.54
CA ASN A 123 10.32 6.66 -11.74
C ASN A 123 10.64 5.20 -11.37
N GLY A 124 10.01 4.24 -12.05
CA GLY A 124 10.25 2.81 -11.84
C GLY A 124 9.43 2.14 -10.74
N THR A 125 8.69 2.87 -9.90
CA THR A 125 7.87 2.29 -8.80
C THR A 125 6.54 1.68 -9.26
N GLY A 126 6.27 1.67 -10.56
CA GLY A 126 5.05 1.08 -11.12
C GLY A 126 3.82 2.00 -11.15
N LYS A 127 3.99 3.34 -11.08
CA LYS A 127 2.87 4.32 -11.16
C LYS A 127 1.89 4.06 -12.29
N THR A 128 2.37 4.07 -13.54
CA THR A 128 1.54 3.90 -14.74
C THR A 128 0.83 2.54 -14.75
N THR A 129 1.49 1.48 -14.26
CA THR A 129 0.87 0.15 -14.09
C THR A 129 -0.23 0.18 -13.02
N THR A 130 -0.01 0.87 -11.91
CA THR A 130 -1.00 1.05 -10.84
C THR A 130 -2.19 1.90 -11.31
N ILE A 131 -1.97 2.92 -12.14
CA ILE A 131 -3.04 3.70 -12.80
C ILE A 131 -3.94 2.78 -13.61
N ALA A 132 -3.37 1.89 -14.43
CA ALA A 132 -4.15 0.94 -15.21
C ALA A 132 -4.97 -0.03 -14.32
N LYS A 133 -4.37 -0.52 -13.23
CA LYS A 133 -5.07 -1.37 -12.24
C LYS A 133 -6.23 -0.63 -11.57
N LEU A 134 -6.03 0.63 -11.17
CA LEU A 134 -7.07 1.47 -10.57
C LEU A 134 -8.19 1.78 -11.57
N ALA A 135 -7.84 2.06 -12.83
CA ALA A 135 -8.82 2.28 -13.89
C ALA A 135 -9.70 1.06 -14.11
N ASN A 136 -9.09 -0.13 -14.21
CA ASN A 136 -9.82 -1.40 -14.32
C ASN A 136 -10.68 -1.69 -13.07
N PHE A 137 -10.15 -1.39 -11.88
CA PHE A 137 -10.88 -1.55 -10.61
C PHE A 137 -12.15 -0.70 -10.55
N HIS A 138 -12.10 0.55 -11.00
CA HIS A 138 -13.27 1.43 -11.04
C HIS A 138 -14.22 1.09 -12.16
N LYS A 139 -13.70 0.80 -13.36
CA LYS A 139 -14.50 0.39 -14.52
C LYS A 139 -15.27 -0.91 -14.28
N SER A 140 -14.65 -1.92 -13.68
CA SER A 140 -15.32 -3.17 -13.32
C SER A 140 -16.47 -3.00 -12.31
N ARG A 141 -16.55 -1.83 -11.64
CA ARG A 141 -17.62 -1.45 -10.73
C ARG A 141 -18.64 -0.50 -11.38
N GLY A 142 -18.65 -0.41 -12.70
CA GLY A 142 -19.60 0.38 -13.48
C GLY A 142 -19.33 1.89 -13.47
N ARG A 143 -18.18 2.35 -12.96
CA ARG A 143 -17.81 3.76 -13.00
C ARG A 143 -17.19 4.12 -14.33
N ASN A 144 -17.55 5.26 -14.92
CA ASN A 144 -16.83 5.77 -16.08
C ASN A 144 -15.52 6.43 -15.62
N VAL A 145 -14.42 6.08 -16.30
CA VAL A 145 -13.07 6.48 -15.91
C VAL A 145 -12.45 7.27 -17.06
N MET A 146 -11.54 8.18 -16.75
CA MET A 146 -10.66 8.83 -17.72
C MET A 146 -9.25 8.93 -17.14
N LEU A 147 -8.25 8.83 -18.01
CA LEU A 147 -6.83 8.98 -17.67
C LEU A 147 -6.27 10.29 -18.22
N VAL A 148 -5.28 10.85 -17.54
CA VAL A 148 -4.52 12.02 -17.98
C VAL A 148 -3.03 11.72 -17.97
N ALA A 149 -2.36 11.94 -19.10
CA ALA A 149 -0.92 11.75 -19.27
C ALA A 149 -0.13 12.98 -18.80
N GLY A 150 -0.03 13.17 -17.49
CA GLY A 150 0.73 14.27 -16.88
C GLY A 150 2.23 14.02 -16.73
N ASP A 151 2.75 12.81 -16.99
CA ASP A 151 4.21 12.59 -17.23
C ASP A 151 4.57 13.03 -18.66
N THR A 152 4.54 14.35 -18.90
CA THR A 152 4.82 14.92 -20.23
C THR A 152 6.30 14.95 -20.57
N PHE A 153 7.18 14.80 -19.57
CA PHE A 153 8.63 14.82 -19.76
C PHE A 153 9.12 13.60 -20.54
N ARG A 154 8.48 12.44 -20.35
CA ARG A 154 8.86 11.19 -21.01
C ARG A 154 7.84 10.85 -22.10
N ALA A 155 8.22 11.03 -23.36
CA ALA A 155 7.38 10.63 -24.50
C ALA A 155 6.87 9.18 -24.38
N ALA A 156 7.76 8.25 -24.02
CA ALA A 156 7.40 6.85 -23.81
C ALA A 156 6.40 6.63 -22.65
N ALA A 157 6.33 7.52 -21.66
CA ALA A 157 5.35 7.42 -20.57
C ALA A 157 3.94 7.78 -21.07
N ILE A 158 3.82 8.80 -21.93
CA ILE A 158 2.56 9.14 -22.61
C ILE A 158 2.08 7.93 -23.43
N ASP A 159 2.94 7.36 -24.26
CA ASP A 159 2.58 6.22 -25.12
C ASP A 159 2.23 4.97 -24.29
N GLN A 160 2.98 4.72 -23.20
CA GLN A 160 2.67 3.64 -22.27
C GLN A 160 1.28 3.81 -21.63
N LEU A 161 0.92 5.03 -21.21
CA LEU A 161 -0.40 5.29 -20.64
C LEU A 161 -1.52 5.12 -21.67
N LYS A 162 -1.30 5.53 -22.92
CA LYS A 162 -2.25 5.28 -24.02
C LYS A 162 -2.49 3.79 -24.25
N VAL A 163 -1.42 3.00 -24.34
CA VAL A 163 -1.52 1.53 -24.48
C VAL A 163 -2.28 0.91 -23.31
N TRP A 164 -2.07 1.39 -22.08
CA TRP A 164 -2.86 0.94 -20.94
C TRP A 164 -4.32 1.35 -21.03
N GLY A 165 -4.61 2.59 -21.41
CA GLY A 165 -5.97 3.08 -21.65
C GLY A 165 -6.71 2.23 -22.67
N GLU A 166 -6.07 1.87 -23.77
CA GLU A 166 -6.62 0.95 -24.78
C GLU A 166 -6.90 -0.43 -24.19
N ARG A 167 -5.93 -1.02 -23.45
CA ARG A 167 -6.09 -2.34 -22.82
C ARG A 167 -7.25 -2.41 -21.85
N VAL A 168 -7.48 -1.37 -21.06
CA VAL A 168 -8.61 -1.30 -20.12
C VAL A 168 -9.85 -0.65 -20.75
N ASN A 169 -9.77 -0.22 -22.00
CA ASN A 169 -10.79 0.52 -22.75
C ASN A 169 -11.33 1.73 -21.95
N VAL A 170 -10.42 2.67 -21.66
CA VAL A 170 -10.63 3.92 -20.93
C VAL A 170 -9.98 5.07 -21.72
N PRO A 171 -10.66 6.22 -21.92
CA PRO A 171 -10.09 7.35 -22.66
C PRO A 171 -8.89 7.96 -21.95
N VAL A 172 -7.91 8.43 -22.74
CA VAL A 172 -6.69 9.10 -22.25
C VAL A 172 -6.58 10.49 -22.85
N ILE A 173 -6.43 11.51 -22.00
CA ILE A 173 -6.10 12.88 -22.38
C ILE A 173 -4.58 13.03 -22.33
N ALA A 174 -3.98 13.47 -23.44
CA ALA A 174 -2.54 13.62 -23.56
C ALA A 174 -2.21 14.73 -24.55
N HIS A 175 -1.14 15.49 -24.25
CA HIS A 175 -0.52 16.41 -25.19
C HIS A 175 0.77 15.80 -25.77
N GLY A 176 1.53 16.60 -26.53
CA GLY A 176 2.85 16.21 -27.00
C GLY A 176 3.90 16.14 -25.89
N PRO A 177 5.03 15.46 -26.13
CA PRO A 177 6.17 15.47 -25.21
C PRO A 177 6.65 16.90 -24.90
N GLY A 178 6.98 17.16 -23.64
CA GLY A 178 7.44 18.48 -23.18
C GLY A 178 6.33 19.51 -22.97
N ALA A 179 5.06 19.16 -23.18
CA ALA A 179 3.94 20.03 -22.83
C ALA A 179 3.90 20.34 -21.33
N ASP A 180 3.32 21.48 -20.95
CA ASP A 180 3.09 21.81 -19.55
C ASP A 180 2.13 20.78 -18.90
N PRO A 181 2.55 20.04 -17.85
CA PRO A 181 1.68 19.07 -17.19
C PRO A 181 0.40 19.70 -16.64
N GLY A 182 0.47 20.95 -16.15
CA GLY A 182 -0.67 21.68 -15.63
C GLY A 182 -1.76 21.87 -16.69
N ALA A 183 -1.36 22.24 -17.91
CA ALA A 183 -2.25 22.36 -19.05
C ALA A 183 -2.91 21.03 -19.43
N VAL A 184 -2.15 19.92 -19.46
CA VAL A 184 -2.74 18.58 -19.75
C VAL A 184 -3.78 18.20 -18.70
N VAL A 185 -3.51 18.48 -17.42
CA VAL A 185 -4.44 18.20 -16.31
C VAL A 185 -5.66 19.11 -16.38
N PHE A 186 -5.49 20.38 -16.72
CA PHE A 186 -6.58 21.33 -16.87
C PHE A 186 -7.56 20.87 -17.97
N ASP A 187 -7.05 20.51 -19.15
CA ASP A 187 -7.87 20.00 -20.24
C ASP A 187 -8.50 18.65 -19.91
N GLY A 188 -7.78 17.80 -19.17
CA GLY A 188 -8.30 16.55 -18.62
C GLY A 188 -9.48 16.76 -17.68
N MET A 189 -9.39 17.74 -16.79
CA MET A 189 -10.48 18.12 -15.87
C MET A 189 -11.70 18.65 -16.62
N GLN A 190 -11.50 19.53 -17.60
CA GLN A 190 -12.60 20.05 -18.42
C GLN A 190 -13.30 18.92 -19.21
N ALA A 191 -12.52 18.04 -19.84
CA ALA A 191 -13.05 16.89 -20.57
C ALA A 191 -13.82 15.93 -19.64
N ALA A 192 -13.30 15.67 -18.44
CA ALA A 192 -13.94 14.83 -17.44
C ALA A 192 -15.28 15.42 -16.97
N HIS A 193 -15.31 16.73 -16.69
CA HIS A 193 -16.54 17.43 -16.30
C HIS A 193 -17.59 17.38 -17.41
N ASN A 194 -17.23 17.76 -18.64
CA ASN A 194 -18.15 17.79 -19.79
C ASN A 194 -18.68 16.40 -20.18
N ARG A 195 -17.91 15.34 -19.90
CA ARG A 195 -18.31 13.95 -20.17
C ARG A 195 -18.91 13.24 -18.95
N ASN A 196 -19.17 13.96 -17.85
CA ASN A 196 -19.70 13.43 -16.60
C ASN A 196 -18.93 12.19 -16.10
N VAL A 197 -17.60 12.26 -16.12
CA VAL A 197 -16.71 11.18 -15.67
C VAL A 197 -16.72 11.08 -14.14
N ASP A 198 -16.87 9.87 -13.60
CA ASP A 198 -16.88 9.56 -12.17
C ASP A 198 -15.47 9.65 -11.59
N ILE A 199 -14.47 9.11 -12.30
CA ILE A 199 -13.09 8.98 -11.84
C ILE A 199 -12.10 9.52 -12.88
N LEU A 200 -11.33 10.54 -12.51
CA LEU A 200 -10.20 11.03 -13.28
C LEU A 200 -8.90 10.60 -12.61
N ILE A 201 -8.04 9.86 -13.31
CA ILE A 201 -6.74 9.42 -12.79
C ILE A 201 -5.62 10.10 -13.56
N VAL A 202 -4.74 10.81 -12.85
CA VAL A 202 -3.68 11.63 -13.42
C VAL A 202 -2.33 10.99 -13.15
N ASP A 203 -1.56 10.68 -14.20
CA ASP A 203 -0.15 10.29 -14.09
C ASP A 203 0.72 11.52 -13.90
N THR A 204 1.86 11.39 -13.22
CA THR A 204 2.81 12.49 -13.01
C THR A 204 4.24 12.02 -13.26
N ALA A 205 5.10 12.96 -13.65
CA ALA A 205 6.53 12.70 -13.67
C ALA A 205 7.04 12.36 -12.26
N GLY A 206 8.04 11.47 -12.18
CA GLY A 206 8.60 10.95 -10.93
C GLY A 206 10.08 11.26 -10.73
N ARG A 207 10.53 12.49 -11.01
CA ARG A 207 11.94 12.88 -10.86
C ARG A 207 12.21 13.31 -9.42
N LEU A 208 13.10 12.58 -8.73
CA LEU A 208 13.58 12.94 -7.38
C LEU A 208 14.61 14.07 -7.39
N HIS A 209 15.36 14.20 -8.48
CA HIS A 209 16.36 15.27 -8.63
C HIS A 209 15.70 16.49 -9.25
N THR A 210 15.51 17.53 -8.44
CA THR A 210 15.36 18.90 -8.90
C THR A 210 16.72 19.38 -9.40
N LYS A 211 16.79 19.83 -10.65
CA LYS A 211 17.90 20.68 -11.11
C LYS A 211 17.60 22.12 -10.74
#